data_AF-A0AB35FIB4-F1
#
_entry.id   AF-A0AB35FIB4-F1
#
_cell.length_a   1.000
_cell.length_b   1.000
_cell.length_c   1.000
_cell.angle_alpha   90.00
_cell.angle_beta   90.00
_cell.angle_gamma   90.00
#
_symmetry.space_group_name_H-M   'P 1'
#
loop_
_entity.id
_entity.type
_entity.pdbx_description
1 polymer ?
#
loop_
_entity_poly.entity_id
_entity_poly.type
_entity_poly.pdbx_seq_one_letter_code
_entity_poly.pdbx_strand_id
1 'polypeptide(L)'
;MVSTRYRPKDLKLARRHIVKAAHRVADQEMVIRKLLRIGRPSGPAYALLSRLYDDQRRKLDRLKLIEAMVEVEAQSCMDVPSNPGTSAPPFAIVHSSGISRPDRQSATPCSADVWRPYLV
;
A
#
# COMPACT_ATOMS: atom_id res chain seq x y z
N MET A 1 17.19 -4.57 17.48
CA MET A 1 16.97 -4.85 16.04
C MET A 1 15.67 -4.18 15.62
N VAL A 2 15.70 -3.25 14.68
CA VAL A 2 14.46 -2.63 14.15
C VAL A 2 13.79 -3.66 13.25
N SER A 3 12.68 -4.26 13.70
CA SER A 3 11.86 -5.14 12.89
C SER A 3 11.21 -4.29 11.80
N THR A 4 11.79 -4.31 10.59
CA THR A 4 11.21 -3.60 9.45
C THR A 4 10.01 -4.41 8.98
N ARG A 5 8.82 -4.15 9.53
CA ARG A 5 7.58 -4.78 9.04
C ARG A 5 7.11 -4.07 7.80
N TYR A 6 7.09 -4.76 6.67
CA TYR A 6 6.48 -4.25 5.46
C TYR A 6 4.96 -4.26 5.57
N ARG A 7 4.31 -3.26 5.00
CA ARG A 7 2.86 -3.11 4.97
C ARG A 7 2.30 -3.38 3.58
N PRO A 8 0.99 -3.67 3.44
CA PRO A 8 0.34 -3.80 2.13
C PRO A 8 0.52 -2.57 1.21
N LYS A 9 0.73 -1.38 1.78
CA LYS A 9 1.06 -0.16 1.01
C LYS A 9 2.42 -0.27 0.31
N ASP A 10 3.41 -0.88 0.96
CA ASP A 10 4.74 -1.11 0.40
C ASP A 10 4.69 -2.11 -0.75
N LEU A 11 3.83 -3.13 -0.65
CA LEU A 11 3.56 -4.07 -1.72
C LEU A 11 3.03 -3.37 -2.98
N LYS A 12 2.02 -2.50 -2.80
CA LYS A 12 1.45 -1.71 -3.91
C LYS A 12 2.50 -0.79 -4.54
N LEU A 13 3.37 -0.20 -3.73
CA LEU A 13 4.46 0.66 -4.20
C LEU A 13 5.51 -0.16 -4.99
N ALA A 14 5.93 -1.31 -4.47
CA ALA A 14 6.89 -2.20 -5.13
C ALA A 14 6.38 -2.68 -6.51
N ARG A 15 5.10 -3.07 -6.60
CA ARG A 15 4.46 -3.44 -7.88
C ARG A 15 4.51 -2.29 -8.90
N ARG A 16 4.20 -1.06 -8.47
CA ARG A 16 4.33 0.13 -9.34
C ARG A 16 5.75 0.35 -9.83
N HIS A 17 6.75 0.13 -8.98
CA HIS A 17 8.15 0.31 -9.37
C HIS A 17 8.62 -0.71 -10.40
N ILE A 18 8.13 -1.95 -10.34
CA ILE A 18 8.42 -2.97 -11.37
C ILE A 18 7.84 -2.57 -12.71
N VAL A 19 6.58 -2.12 -12.75
CA VAL A 19 5.96 -1.64 -14.00
C VAL A 19 6.76 -0.48 -14.60
N LYS A 20 7.16 0.48 -13.76
CA LYS A 20 8.03 1.59 -14.21
C LYS A 20 9.38 1.11 -14.74
N ALA A 21 10.01 0.12 -14.11
CA ALA A 21 11.27 -0.43 -14.58
C ALA A 21 11.11 -1.16 -15.93
N ALA A 22 10.04 -1.94 -16.10
CA ALA A 22 9.72 -2.61 -17.36
C ALA A 22 9.50 -1.59 -18.50
N HIS A 23 8.79 -0.50 -18.25
CA HIS A 23 8.65 0.57 -19.25
C HIS A 23 9.99 1.18 -19.64
N ARG A 24 10.88 1.47 -18.68
CA ARG A 24 12.22 2.02 -18.98
C ARG A 24 13.07 1.07 -19.82
N VAL A 25 12.99 -0.24 -19.58
CA VAL A 25 13.63 -1.25 -20.42
C VAL A 25 13.08 -1.18 -21.85
N ALA A 26 11.75 -1.22 -22.00
CA ALA A 26 11.10 -1.17 -23.32
C ALA A 26 11.45 0.11 -24.11
N ASP A 27 11.46 1.26 -23.43
CA ASP A 27 11.85 2.54 -24.02
C ASP A 27 13.31 2.50 -24.52
N GLN A 28 14.23 1.96 -23.70
CA GLN A 28 15.63 1.86 -24.07
C GLN A 28 15.87 0.88 -25.23
N GLU A 29 15.14 -0.24 -25.28
CA GLU A 29 15.16 -1.16 -26.42
C GLU A 29 14.65 -0.50 -27.70
N MET A 30 13.65 0.38 -27.60
CA MET A 30 13.18 1.17 -28.74
C MET A 30 14.27 2.13 -29.23
N VAL A 31 14.98 2.80 -28.32
CA VAL A 31 16.12 3.66 -28.67
C VAL A 31 17.20 2.87 -29.39
N ILE A 32 17.60 1.71 -28.86
CA ILE A 32 18.59 0.84 -29.50
C ILE A 32 18.13 0.39 -30.89
N ARG A 33 16.87 -0.03 -31.04
CA ARG A 33 16.30 -0.39 -32.35
C ARG A 33 16.36 0.77 -33.36
N LYS A 34 16.08 2.00 -32.92
CA LYS A 34 16.21 3.20 -33.76
C LYS A 34 17.66 3.44 -34.17
N LEU A 35 18.59 3.34 -33.23
CA LEU A 35 20.04 3.51 -33.47
C LEU A 35 20.59 2.49 -34.47
N LEU A 36 20.15 1.22 -34.36
CA LEU A 36 20.52 0.18 -35.31
C LEU A 36 20.00 0.46 -36.71
N ARG A 37 18.75 0.94 -36.83
CA ARG A 37 18.15 1.28 -38.14
C ARG A 37 18.88 2.40 -38.87
N ILE A 38 19.48 3.35 -38.14
CA ILE A 38 20.26 4.44 -38.73
C ILE A 38 21.75 4.10 -38.86
N GLY A 39 22.16 2.85 -38.58
CA GLY A 39 23.55 2.40 -38.69
C GLY A 39 24.49 2.99 -37.64
N ARG A 40 23.98 3.45 -36.49
CA ARG A 40 24.76 4.07 -35.42
C ARG A 40 24.60 3.31 -34.09
N PRO A 41 25.09 2.07 -33.99
CA PRO A 41 25.07 1.34 -32.73
C PRO A 41 25.85 2.12 -31.65
N SER A 42 25.32 2.16 -30.43
CA SER A 42 25.93 2.89 -29.32
C SER A 42 26.20 1.95 -28.16
N GLY A 43 27.48 1.68 -27.89
CA GLY A 43 27.92 0.88 -26.73
C GLY A 43 27.33 1.36 -25.40
N PRO A 44 27.34 2.68 -25.10
CA PRO A 44 26.68 3.23 -23.92
C PRO A 44 25.18 2.92 -23.83
N ALA A 45 24.47 2.87 -24.96
CA ALA A 45 23.04 2.54 -24.97
C ALA A 45 22.79 1.09 -24.54
N TYR A 46 23.64 0.15 -24.96
CA TYR A 46 23.59 -1.25 -24.52
C TYR A 46 24.00 -1.40 -23.06
N ALA A 47 25.04 -0.69 -22.61
CA ALA A 47 25.45 -0.70 -21.21
C ALA A 47 24.34 -0.17 -20.29
N LEU A 48 23.60 0.86 -20.71
CA LEU A 48 22.42 1.34 -19.99
C LEU A 48 21.32 0.27 -19.98
N LEU A 49 21.06 -0.39 -21.10
CA LEU A 49 20.06 -1.47 -21.16
C LEU A 49 20.37 -2.60 -20.16
N SER A 50 21.63 -3.05 -20.08
CA SER A 50 22.05 -4.06 -19.09
C SER A 50 21.77 -3.60 -17.65
N ARG A 51 22.10 -2.35 -17.32
CA ARG A 51 21.81 -1.79 -15.98
C ARG A 51 20.32 -1.71 -15.67
N LEU A 52 19.48 -1.43 -16.68
CA LEU A 52 18.03 -1.40 -16.51
C LEU A 52 17.45 -2.80 -16.26
N TYR A 53 17.98 -3.82 -16.93
CA TYR A 53 17.64 -5.21 -16.65
C TYR A 53 18.04 -5.62 -15.23
N ASP A 54 19.24 -5.24 -14.78
CA ASP A 54 19.67 -5.49 -13.39
C ASP A 54 18.79 -4.77 -12.37
N ASP A 55 18.41 -3.51 -12.63
CA ASP A 55 17.48 -2.76 -11.77
C ASP A 55 16.09 -3.42 -11.72
N GLN A 56 15.55 -3.84 -12.86
CA GLN A 56 14.28 -4.56 -12.92
C GLN A 56 14.32 -5.84 -12.10
N ARG A 57 15.41 -6.64 -12.23
CA ARG A 57 15.62 -7.85 -11.44
C ARG A 57 15.65 -7.57 -9.95
N ARG A 58 16.45 -6.58 -9.51
CA ARG A 58 16.52 -6.19 -8.09
C ARG A 58 15.17 -5.75 -7.52
N LYS A 59 14.36 -5.04 -8.31
CA LYS A 59 13.01 -4.63 -7.89
C LYS A 59 12.06 -5.81 -7.78
N LEU A 60 12.16 -6.79 -8.68
CA LEU A 60 11.40 -8.03 -8.59
C LEU A 60 11.77 -8.84 -7.34
N ASP A 61 13.06 -8.96 -7.05
CA ASP A 61 13.53 -9.64 -5.84
C ASP A 61 13.03 -8.93 -4.58
N ARG A 62 13.03 -7.58 -4.59
CA ARG A 62 12.48 -6.78 -3.48
C ARG A 62 10.98 -6.96 -3.32
N LEU A 63 10.22 -7.07 -4.42
CA LEU A 63 8.79 -7.35 -4.37
C LEU A 63 8.53 -8.71 -3.72
N LYS A 64 9.23 -9.76 -4.15
CA LYS A 64 9.09 -11.12 -3.59
C LYS A 64 9.36 -11.15 -2.09
N LEU A 65 10.38 -10.42 -1.63
CA LEU A 65 10.67 -10.28 -0.20
C LEU A 65 9.51 -9.63 0.55
N ILE A 66 8.94 -8.55 0.00
CA ILE A 66 7.81 -7.85 0.62
C ILE A 66 6.57 -8.75 0.65
N GLU A 67 6.28 -9.47 -0.43
CA GLU A 67 5.17 -10.43 -0.51
C GLU A 67 5.29 -11.50 0.59
N ALA A 68 6.45 -12.16 0.69
CA ALA A 68 6.69 -13.18 1.69
C ALA A 68 6.53 -12.65 3.14
N MET A 69 7.02 -11.43 3.43
CA MET A 69 6.92 -10.85 4.77
C MET A 69 5.49 -10.44 5.13
N VAL A 70 4.70 -9.96 4.16
CA VAL A 70 3.29 -9.61 4.37
C VAL A 70 2.44 -10.87 4.56
N GLU A 71 2.71 -11.94 3.81
CA GLU A 71 2.02 -13.23 3.96
C GLU A 71 2.28 -13.87 5.33
N VAL A 72 3.53 -13.84 5.81
CA VAL A 72 3.88 -14.33 7.16
C VAL A 72 3.18 -13.51 8.25
N GLU A 73 3.11 -12.18 8.13
CA GLU A 73 2.36 -11.35 9.10
C GLU A 73 0.86 -11.70 9.08
N ALA A 74 0.27 -11.92 7.91
CA ALA A 74 -1.13 -12.32 7.77
C ALA A 74 -1.42 -13.68 8.42
N GLN A 75 -0.54 -14.67 8.24
CA GLN A 75 -0.69 -15.99 8.84
C GLN A 75 -0.56 -15.93 10.38
N SER A 76 0.40 -15.16 10.89
CA SER A 76 0.59 -14.98 12.34
C SER A 76 -0.61 -14.35 13.06
N CYS A 77 -1.45 -13.60 12.34
CA CYS A 77 -2.68 -13.00 12.87
C CYS A 77 -3.82 -14.04 13.00
N MET A 78 -3.85 -15.04 12.14
CA MET A 78 -4.91 -16.06 12.09
C MET A 78 -4.66 -17.24 13.05
N ASP A 79 -3.41 -17.46 13.47
CA ASP A 79 -3.04 -18.55 14.37
C ASP A 79 -3.34 -18.25 15.87
N VAL A 80 -4.08 -17.17 16.18
CA VAL A 80 -4.64 -16.99 17.53
C VAL A 80 -5.74 -18.04 17.72
N PRO A 81 -5.62 -18.96 18.70
CA PRO A 81 -6.69 -19.90 18.99
C PRO A 81 -7.90 -19.09 19.44
N SER A 82 -8.93 -19.07 18.61
CA SER A 82 -10.27 -18.69 19.06
C SER A 82 -10.68 -19.77 20.05
N ASN A 83 -10.46 -19.54 21.35
CA ASN A 83 -10.98 -20.40 22.41
C ASN A 83 -12.49 -20.54 22.21
N PRO A 84 -13.03 -21.74 21.90
CA PRO A 84 -14.46 -21.97 21.93
C PRO A 84 -14.81 -22.32 23.38
N GLY A 85 -14.92 -21.30 24.24
CA GLY A 85 -15.12 -21.59 25.65
C GLY A 85 -15.27 -20.36 26.51
N THR A 86 -16.44 -19.74 26.47
CA THR A 86 -17.22 -19.39 27.67
C THR A 86 -18.65 -19.12 27.22
N SER A 87 -19.52 -20.12 27.33
CA SER A 87 -20.96 -19.89 27.37
C SER A 87 -21.27 -19.06 28.62
N ALA A 88 -21.56 -17.77 28.45
CA ALA A 88 -22.24 -17.00 29.48
C ALA A 88 -23.76 -17.11 29.24
N PRO A 89 -24.56 -17.40 30.29
CA PRO A 89 -26.00 -17.66 30.14
C PRO A 89 -26.76 -16.38 29.78
N PRO A 90 -27.94 -16.49 29.14
CA PRO A 90 -28.74 -15.33 28.80
C PRO A 90 -29.44 -14.84 30.06
N PHE A 91 -28.96 -13.78 30.68
CA PHE A 91 -29.77 -13.03 31.64
C PHE A 91 -30.78 -12.18 30.88
N ALA A 92 -31.91 -12.80 30.57
CA ALA A 92 -33.15 -12.10 30.33
C ALA A 92 -33.62 -11.49 31.66
N ILE A 93 -33.65 -10.15 31.76
CA ILE A 93 -34.47 -9.44 32.73
C ILE A 93 -35.27 -8.38 31.98
N VAL A 94 -36.48 -8.82 31.65
CA VAL A 94 -37.79 -8.15 31.76
C VAL A 94 -37.83 -6.62 31.87
N HIS A 95 -38.66 -6.06 30.98
CA HIS A 95 -39.13 -4.68 30.87
C HIS A 95 -39.66 -4.06 32.18
N SER A 96 -39.48 -2.75 32.33
CA SER A 96 -40.42 -1.86 33.03
C SER A 96 -40.30 -0.43 32.50
N SER A 97 -41.47 0.13 32.19
CA SER A 97 -41.80 1.38 31.51
C SER A 97 -41.47 2.65 32.31
N GLY A 98 -41.34 3.82 31.65
CA GLY A 98 -41.42 5.09 32.40
C GLY A 98 -40.91 6.37 31.73
N ILE A 99 -41.57 6.83 30.67
CA ILE A 99 -41.98 8.23 30.40
C ILE A 99 -41.00 9.37 30.80
N SER A 100 -40.40 10.05 29.82
CA SER A 100 -40.80 11.42 29.43
C SER A 100 -39.69 12.09 28.63
N ARG A 101 -40.07 12.60 27.47
CA ARG A 101 -39.39 13.65 26.72
C ARG A 101 -40.36 14.84 26.79
N PRO A 102 -39.90 16.04 27.12
CA PRO A 102 -39.67 17.07 26.08
C PRO A 102 -38.42 17.89 26.48
N ASP A 103 -37.95 18.96 25.87
CA ASP A 103 -38.14 19.71 24.63
C ASP A 103 -36.76 20.40 24.48
N ARG A 104 -36.09 20.33 23.33
CA ARG A 104 -35.83 21.50 22.50
C ARG A 104 -35.22 22.71 23.25
N GLN A 105 -33.89 22.84 23.15
CA GLN A 105 -33.29 24.14 22.89
C GLN A 105 -32.00 24.01 22.08
N SER A 106 -32.06 24.68 20.94
CA SER A 106 -31.06 24.91 19.92
C SER A 106 -29.92 25.80 20.42
N ALA A 107 -28.69 25.40 20.13
CA ALA A 107 -27.61 26.32 19.83
C ALA A 107 -26.72 25.70 18.75
N THR A 108 -26.74 26.32 17.57
CA THR A 108 -25.92 26.06 16.39
C THR A 108 -24.47 26.55 16.62
N PRO A 109 -23.54 26.35 15.67
CA PRO A 109 -22.23 25.73 15.91
C PRO A 109 -21.11 26.74 16.19
N CYS A 110 -20.12 26.37 17.00
CA CYS A 110 -18.84 27.09 17.01
C CYS A 110 -18.02 26.67 15.78
N SER A 111 -18.19 27.47 14.73
CA SER A 111 -17.29 27.63 13.60
C SER A 111 -16.08 28.47 14.01
N ALA A 112 -14.86 27.94 13.82
CA ALA A 112 -13.56 28.61 13.61
C ALA A 112 -12.48 27.54 13.85
N ASP A 113 -11.53 27.20 12.96
CA ASP A 113 -10.91 27.98 11.91
C ASP A 113 -10.58 27.12 10.69
N VAL A 114 -11.02 27.61 9.54
CA VAL A 114 -10.48 27.31 8.23
C VAL A 114 -9.10 27.96 8.13
N TRP A 115 -8.03 27.19 8.33
CA TRP A 115 -6.68 27.65 8.01
C TRP A 115 -6.30 27.22 6.59
N ARG A 116 -6.47 28.14 5.63
CA ARG A 116 -5.67 28.52 4.43
C ARG A 116 -6.53 29.53 3.66
N PRO A 117 -6.03 30.61 3.01
CA PRO A 117 -4.82 30.71 2.16
C PRO A 117 -4.02 32.03 2.41
N TYR A 118 -2.84 32.33 1.85
CA TYR A 118 -2.58 32.77 0.46
C TYR A 118 -1.07 32.82 0.13
N LEU A 119 -0.77 32.45 -1.12
CA LEU A 119 0.10 33.09 -2.13
C LEU A 119 1.51 33.60 -1.74
N VAL A 120 2.54 33.06 -2.39
CA VAL A 120 3.19 33.66 -3.58
C VAL A 120 3.60 32.53 -4.54
#